data_AF-A0A543I1T1-F1
#
_entry.id   AF-A0A543I1T1-F1
#
_cell.length_a   1.000
_cell.length_b   1.000
_cell.length_c   1.000
_cell.angle_alpha   90.00
_cell.angle_beta   90.00
_cell.angle_gamma   90.00
#
_symmetry.space_group_name_H-M   'P 1'
#
loop_
_entity.id
_entity.type
_entity.pdbx_description
1 polymer ?
#
loop_
_entity_poly.entity_id
_entity_poly.type
_entity_poly.pdbx_seq_one_letter_code
_entity_poly.pdbx_strand_id
1 'polypeptide(L)'
;MVTAELAVAIPAVVLVLAICLAGVTAGIDQIRCVDAARLAARSAARGDTSGAVRAAALSAAPRGATVALAVEGATVTVTVEARSGGWGGVLPSWGLVAHATASRESGSGP
;
A
#
# COMPACT_ATOMS: atom_id res chain seq x y z
N MET A 1 -3.19 -30.53 -37.19
CA MET A 1 -2.82 -29.16 -36.80
C MET A 1 -3.33 -28.73 -35.42
N VAL A 2 -4.41 -29.32 -34.89
CA VAL A 2 -5.05 -28.87 -33.62
C VAL A 2 -4.19 -29.04 -32.35
N THR A 3 -3.31 -30.03 -32.27
CA THR A 3 -2.52 -30.30 -31.05
C THR A 3 -1.42 -29.27 -30.78
N ALA A 4 -0.80 -28.73 -31.83
CA ALA A 4 0.25 -27.71 -31.69
C ALA A 4 -0.33 -26.36 -31.25
N GLU A 5 -1.50 -25.99 -31.76
CA GLU A 5 -2.19 -24.77 -31.38
C GLU A 5 -2.60 -24.79 -29.91
N LEU A 6 -3.20 -25.88 -29.43
CA LEU A 6 -3.52 -26.02 -28.00
C LEU A 6 -2.28 -26.06 -27.10
N ALA A 7 -1.19 -26.67 -27.56
CA ALA A 7 0.06 -26.73 -26.81
C ALA A 7 0.65 -25.33 -26.54
N VAL A 8 0.41 -24.36 -27.42
CA VAL A 8 0.87 -22.97 -27.23
C VAL A 8 -0.22 -22.08 -26.62
N ALA A 9 -1.49 -22.31 -26.98
CA ALA A 9 -2.61 -21.51 -26.49
C ALA A 9 -2.80 -21.65 -24.97
N ILE A 10 -2.70 -22.85 -24.41
CA ILE A 10 -2.90 -23.07 -22.97
C ILE A 10 -1.84 -22.30 -22.15
N PRO A 11 -0.53 -22.47 -22.39
CA PRO A 11 0.49 -21.68 -21.68
C PRO A 11 0.32 -20.17 -21.86
N ALA A 12 -0.04 -19.71 -23.06
CA ALA A 12 -0.27 -18.29 -23.32
C ALA A 12 -1.43 -17.73 -22.47
N VAL A 13 -2.57 -18.44 -22.41
CA VAL A 13 -3.72 -18.04 -21.59
C VAL A 13 -3.37 -18.05 -20.10
N VAL A 14 -2.66 -19.08 -19.63
CA VAL A 14 -2.20 -19.14 -18.23
C VAL A 14 -1.29 -17.97 -17.89
N LEU A 15 -0.36 -17.61 -18.79
CA LEU A 15 0.52 -16.46 -18.61
C LEU A 15 -0.26 -15.14 -18.54
N VAL A 16 -1.22 -14.94 -19.44
CA VAL A 16 -2.08 -13.74 -19.43
C VAL A 16 -2.87 -13.65 -18.13
N LEU A 17 -3.49 -14.74 -17.69
CA LEU A 17 -4.22 -14.79 -16.42
C LEU A 17 -3.30 -14.48 -15.23
N ALA A 18 -2.09 -15.04 -15.20
CA ALA A 18 -1.12 -14.74 -14.15
C ALA A 18 -0.76 -13.25 -14.10
N ILE A 19 -0.57 -12.60 -15.26
CA ILE A 19 -0.33 -11.15 -15.35
C ILE A 19 -1.54 -10.35 -14.86
N CYS A 20 -2.76 -10.73 -15.26
CA CYS A 20 -3.99 -10.09 -14.79
C CYS A 20 -4.13 -10.17 -13.28
N LEU A 21 -3.93 -11.36 -12.69
CA LEU A 21 -3.98 -11.56 -11.24
C LEU A 21 -2.91 -10.74 -10.53
N ALA A 22 -1.68 -10.70 -11.05
CA ALA A 22 -0.62 -9.85 -10.51
C ALA A 22 -1.04 -8.37 -10.51
N GLY A 23 -1.61 -7.87 -11.60
CA GLY A 23 -2.15 -6.52 -11.69
C GLY A 23 -3.26 -6.23 -10.68
N VAL A 24 -4.19 -7.16 -10.50
CA VAL A 24 -5.27 -7.03 -9.51
C VAL A 24 -4.71 -6.98 -8.09
N THR A 25 -3.79 -7.89 -7.73
CA THR A 25 -3.12 -7.85 -6.42
C THR A 25 -2.38 -6.53 -6.21
N ALA A 26 -1.81 -5.96 -7.28
CA ALA A 26 -1.17 -4.67 -7.24
C ALA A 26 -2.11 -3.51 -6.96
N GLY A 27 -3.26 -3.49 -7.62
CA GLY A 27 -4.31 -2.53 -7.31
C GLY A 27 -4.76 -2.63 -5.85
N ILE A 28 -4.97 -3.84 -5.34
CA ILE A 28 -5.41 -4.06 -3.95
C ILE A 28 -4.38 -3.54 -2.94
N ASP A 29 -3.10 -3.86 -3.12
CA ASP A 29 -2.07 -3.41 -2.19
C ASP A 29 -1.86 -1.90 -2.23
N GLN A 30 -2.02 -1.27 -3.40
CA GLN A 30 -1.98 0.18 -3.51
C GLN A 30 -3.16 0.84 -2.78
N ILE A 31 -4.37 0.28 -2.91
CA ILE A 31 -5.55 0.75 -2.16
C ILE A 31 -5.30 0.64 -0.66
N ARG A 32 -4.75 -0.50 -0.19
CA ARG A 32 -4.39 -0.70 1.23
C ARG A 32 -3.37 0.31 1.72
N CYS A 33 -2.37 0.67 0.92
CA CYS A 33 -1.41 1.72 1.30
C CYS A 33 -2.10 3.07 1.46
N VAL A 34 -3.00 3.43 0.55
CA VAL A 34 -3.78 4.67 0.60
C VAL A 34 -4.70 4.70 1.82
N ASP A 35 -5.39 3.61 2.10
CA ASP A 35 -6.29 3.49 3.24
C ASP A 35 -5.52 3.54 4.57
N ALA A 36 -4.36 2.88 4.66
CA ALA A 36 -3.47 2.96 5.81
C ALA A 36 -2.99 4.39 6.07
N ALA A 37 -2.54 5.11 5.04
CA ALA A 37 -2.12 6.49 5.16
C ALA A 37 -3.28 7.38 5.64
N ARG A 38 -4.48 7.21 5.07
CA ARG A 38 -5.69 7.96 5.45
C ARG A 38 -6.11 7.67 6.89
N LEU A 39 -6.10 6.42 7.33
CA LEU A 39 -6.44 6.03 8.70
C LEU A 39 -5.48 6.65 9.71
N ALA A 40 -4.18 6.62 9.42
CA ALA A 40 -3.17 7.23 10.26
C ALA A 40 -3.24 8.76 10.28
N ALA A 41 -3.51 9.41 9.13
CA ALA A 41 -3.74 10.85 9.08
C ALA A 41 -4.93 11.26 9.97
N ARG A 42 -6.03 10.50 9.93
CA ARG A 42 -7.19 10.72 10.82
C ARG A 42 -6.84 10.52 12.30
N SER A 43 -6.07 9.49 12.62
CA SER A 43 -5.57 9.25 13.98
C SER A 43 -4.71 10.42 14.46
N ALA A 44 -3.81 10.92 13.61
CA ALA A 44 -2.97 12.07 13.90
C ALA A 44 -3.79 13.35 14.10
N ALA A 45 -4.84 13.57 13.31
CA ALA A 45 -5.75 14.71 13.46
C ALA A 45 -6.42 14.75 14.84
N ARG A 46 -6.78 13.58 15.38
CA ARG A 46 -7.34 13.44 16.76
C ARG A 46 -6.32 13.69 17.87
N GLY A 47 -5.05 13.86 17.51
CA GLY A 47 -3.98 14.05 18.48
C GLY A 47 -3.42 12.76 19.07
N ASP A 48 -3.71 11.59 18.47
CA ASP A 48 -3.14 10.31 18.89
C ASP A 48 -1.59 10.36 18.88
N THR A 49 -0.94 9.55 19.73
CA THR A 49 0.53 9.51 19.78
C THR A 49 1.12 8.94 18.50
N SER A 50 2.37 9.30 18.17
CA SER A 50 3.06 8.78 16.96
C SER A 50 3.10 7.26 16.90
N GLY A 51 3.23 6.59 18.05
CA GLY A 51 3.15 5.13 18.16
C GLY A 51 1.77 4.57 17.80
N ALA A 52 0.69 5.20 18.30
CA ALA A 52 -0.68 4.81 17.98
C ALA A 52 -1.03 5.05 16.51
N VAL A 53 -0.61 6.19 15.95
CA VAL A 53 -0.76 6.53 14.52
C VAL A 53 -0.06 5.50 13.65
N ARG A 54 1.18 5.12 14.00
CA ARG A 54 1.95 4.10 13.28
C ARG A 54 1.30 2.73 13.37
N ALA A 55 0.82 2.34 14.55
CA ALA A 55 0.11 1.07 14.73
C ALA A 55 -1.19 1.02 13.90
N ALA A 56 -1.92 2.14 13.83
CA ALA A 56 -3.13 2.26 13.01
C ALA A 56 -2.83 2.20 11.50
N ALA A 57 -1.72 2.77 11.02
CA ALA A 57 -1.29 2.58 9.63
C ALA A 57 -0.95 1.11 9.37
N LEU A 58 -0.13 0.49 10.23
CA LEU A 58 0.36 -0.87 10.04
C LEU A 58 -0.75 -1.93 10.09
N SER A 59 -1.86 -1.67 10.79
CA SER A 59 -3.00 -2.59 10.83
C SER A 59 -3.77 -2.68 9.51
N ALA A 60 -3.72 -1.63 8.70
CA ALA A 60 -4.37 -1.56 7.39
C ALA A 60 -3.40 -1.75 6.20
N ALA A 61 -2.09 -1.58 6.44
CA ALA A 61 -1.07 -1.66 5.41
C ALA A 61 -0.81 -3.11 4.92
N PRO A 62 -0.27 -3.28 3.70
CA PRO A 62 0.22 -4.58 3.24
C PRO A 62 1.33 -5.15 4.13
N ARG A 63 1.58 -6.47 4.05
CA ARG A 63 2.68 -7.10 4.79
C ARG A 63 4.03 -6.53 4.35
N GLY A 64 4.92 -6.31 5.32
CA GLY A 64 6.24 -5.74 5.07
C GLY A 64 6.23 -4.25 4.76
N ALA A 65 5.10 -3.55 4.98
CA ALA A 65 5.04 -2.11 4.82
C ALA A 65 5.84 -1.36 5.90
N THR A 66 6.44 -0.25 5.49
CA THR A 66 7.13 0.71 6.35
C THR A 66 6.31 1.99 6.42
N VAL A 67 6.21 2.56 7.61
CA VAL A 67 5.43 3.78 7.87
C VAL A 67 6.37 4.85 8.40
N ALA A 68 6.39 6.00 7.74
CA ALA A 68 7.10 7.21 8.14
C ALA A 68 6.10 8.31 8.50
N LEU A 69 6.44 9.08 9.53
CA LEU A 69 5.65 10.21 10.02
C LEU A 69 6.54 11.45 9.98
N ALA A 70 6.10 12.48 9.28
CA ALA A 70 6.71 13.81 9.30
C ALA A 70 5.72 14.80 9.91
N VAL A 71 6.18 15.60 10.87
CA VAL A 71 5.37 16.61 11.55
C VAL A 71 5.96 17.97 11.25
N GLU A 72 5.18 18.83 10.60
CA GLU A 72 5.54 20.18 10.20
C GLU A 72 4.52 21.16 10.78
N GLY A 73 4.87 21.77 11.92
CA GLY A 73 3.96 22.64 12.66
C GLY A 73 2.70 21.90 13.11
N ALA A 74 1.55 22.33 12.60
CA ALA A 74 0.27 21.65 12.85
C ALA A 74 -0.01 20.51 11.86
N THR A 75 0.74 20.38 10.76
CA THR A 75 0.46 19.37 9.73
C THR A 75 1.27 18.10 10.00
N VAL A 76 0.62 16.95 9.93
CA VAL A 76 1.24 15.63 10.00
C VAL A 76 1.09 14.94 8.65
N THR A 77 2.21 14.59 8.04
CA THR A 77 2.29 13.80 6.80
C THR A 77 2.64 12.36 7.17
N VAL A 78 1.79 11.43 6.77
CA VAL A 78 2.00 9.99 6.91
C VAL A 78 2.35 9.42 5.55
N THR A 79 3.50 8.75 5.48
CA THR A 79 3.96 8.03 4.29
C THR A 79 3.96 6.54 4.59
N VAL A 80 3.25 5.78 3.76
CA VAL A 80 3.20 4.31 3.81
C VAL A 80 3.86 3.79 2.55
N GLU A 81 4.90 2.99 2.73
CA GLU A 81 5.61 2.32 1.65
C GLU A 81 5.47 0.82 1.82
N ALA A 82 5.25 0.09 0.73
CA ALA A 82 5.17 -1.36 0.75
C ALA A 82 5.88 -1.93 -0.47
N ARG A 83 6.24 -3.21 -0.38
CA ARG A 83 6.63 -3.99 -1.56
C ARG A 83 5.55 -5.01 -1.82
N SER A 84 5.18 -5.17 -3.08
CA SER A 84 4.27 -6.23 -3.46
C SER A 84 4.72 -6.93 -4.73
N GLY A 85 4.06 -8.05 -5.03
CA GLY A 85 4.58 -9.12 -5.87
C GLY A 85 5.58 -9.99 -5.11
N GLY A 86 6.55 -10.54 -5.85
CA GLY A 86 7.59 -11.38 -5.27
C GLY A 86 7.07 -12.68 -4.66
N TRP A 87 6.29 -13.48 -5.41
CA TRP A 87 5.92 -14.85 -5.01
C TRP A 87 7.17 -15.66 -4.62
N GLY A 88 7.52 -15.69 -3.33
CA GLY A 88 8.69 -16.40 -2.80
C GLY A 88 10.05 -15.97 -3.36
N GLY A 89 10.18 -14.75 -3.89
CA GLY A 89 11.43 -14.27 -4.51
C GLY A 89 11.68 -14.76 -5.94
N VAL A 90 10.73 -15.50 -6.54
CA VAL A 90 10.85 -16.01 -7.92
C VAL A 90 10.45 -14.95 -8.95
N LEU A 91 9.58 -14.02 -8.57
CA LEU A 91 9.11 -12.93 -9.41
C LEU A 91 9.66 -11.57 -8.95
N PRO A 92 9.77 -10.59 -9.85
CA PRO A 92 10.12 -9.23 -9.47
C PRO A 92 9.13 -8.68 -8.43
N SER A 93 9.65 -8.00 -7.42
CA SER A 93 8.84 -7.16 -6.52
C SER A 93 8.78 -5.75 -7.05
N TRP A 94 7.65 -5.08 -6.88
CA TRP A 94 7.46 -3.67 -7.21
C TRP A 94 7.16 -2.87 -5.94
N GLY A 95 7.67 -1.63 -5.90
CA GLY A 95 7.49 -0.72 -4.77
C GLY A 95 6.18 0.04 -4.89
N LEU A 96 5.45 0.12 -3.79
CA LEU A 96 4.26 0.94 -3.62
C LEU A 96 4.51 2.02 -2.60
N VAL A 97 3.97 3.20 -2.89
CA VAL A 97 4.11 4.36 -2.01
C VAL A 97 2.77 5.11 -2.00
N ALA A 98 2.31 5.47 -0.81
CA ALA A 98 1.13 6.29 -0.59
C ALA A 98 1.38 7.30 0.53
N HIS A 99 0.81 8.50 0.40
CA HIS A 99 0.97 9.58 1.37
C HIS A 99 -0.39 10.15 1.74
N ALA A 100 -0.56 10.57 3.00
CA ALA A 100 -1.73 11.31 3.46
C ALA A 100 -1.33 12.35 4.49
N THR A 101 -1.94 13.53 4.42
CA THR A 101 -1.67 14.66 5.31
C THR A 101 -2.89 14.97 6.15
N ALA A 102 -2.67 15.37 7.40
CA ALA A 102 -3.71 15.87 8.29
C ALA A 102 -3.23 17.09 9.08
N SER A 103 -4.07 18.11 9.21
CA SER A 103 -3.86 19.15 10.21
C SER A 103 -4.25 18.60 11.57
N ARG A 104 -3.35 18.62 12.54
CA ARG A 104 -3.71 18.55 13.96
C ARG A 104 -4.57 19.76 14.21
N GLU A 105 -5.73 19.54 14.82
CA GLU A 105 -6.55 20.61 15.33
C GLU A 105 -5.75 21.22 16.49
N SER A 106 -4.94 22.22 16.18
CA SER A 106 -4.32 23.03 17.21
C SER A 106 -5.46 23.69 17.95
N GLY A 107 -5.64 23.35 19.23
CA GLY A 107 -6.28 24.27 20.15
C GLY A 107 -5.67 25.64 19.89
N SER A 108 -6.52 26.59 19.52
CA SER A 108 -6.18 27.98 19.22
C SER A 108 -5.01 28.46 20.07
N GLY A 109 -3.85 28.65 19.44
CA GLY A 109 -2.77 29.44 20.02
C GLY A 109 -3.13 30.93 19.89
N PRO A 110 -2.79 31.76 20.89
CA PRO A 110 -3.41 33.05 21.20
C PRO A 110 -3.37 34.10 20.09
#